data_AF-A0A6I9MBA3-F1
#
_entry.id   AF-A0A6I9MBA3-F1
#
_cell.length_a   1.000
_cell.length_b   1.000
_cell.length_c   1.000
_cell.angle_alpha   90.00
_cell.angle_beta   90.00
_cell.angle_gamma   90.00
#
_symmetry.space_group_name_H-M   'P 1'
#
loop_
_entity.id
_entity.type
_entity.pdbx_description
1 polymer ?
#
loop_
_entity_poly.entity_id
_entity_poly.type
_entity_poly.pdbx_seq_one_letter_code
_entity_poly.pdbx_strand_id
1 'polypeptide(L)'
;MVSKKVGYLTTFAILLHEIPHEVGDFAILLRAGFDRWSAACMQLSTALVGVLGACFALCAQSPKGTENATAWILPFTSGGFLYIAMVNVVPDLLEESSLWQSLLHVLLIFCGMAVMAVLSAIVD
;
A
#
# COMPACT_ATOMS: atom_id res chain seq x y z
N MET A 1 -1.72 21.36 -15.53
CA MET A 1 -0.95 20.17 -15.93
C MET A 1 0.27 20.10 -15.04
N VAL A 2 0.47 18.99 -14.34
CA VAL A 2 1.62 18.78 -13.46
C VAL A 2 2.90 18.68 -14.31
N SER A 3 4.03 19.22 -13.81
CA SER A 3 5.31 19.17 -14.50
C SER A 3 5.79 17.72 -14.66
N LYS A 4 6.38 17.37 -15.80
CA LYS A 4 6.98 16.04 -16.05
C LYS A 4 7.93 15.62 -14.92
N LYS A 5 8.64 16.59 -14.33
CA LYS A 5 9.57 16.37 -13.21
C LYS A 5 8.86 15.80 -11.97
N VAL A 6 7.67 16.32 -11.65
CA VAL A 6 6.86 15.84 -10.52
C VAL A 6 6.33 14.44 -10.83
N GLY A 7 5.87 14.19 -12.05
CA GLY A 7 5.43 12.85 -12.47
C GLY A 7 6.51 11.79 -12.26
N TYR A 8 7.74 12.02 -12.74
CA TYR A 8 8.86 11.09 -12.53
C TYR A 8 9.21 10.91 -11.04
N LEU A 9 9.19 11.99 -10.25
CA LEU A 9 9.49 11.94 -8.83
C LEU A 9 8.45 11.11 -8.07
N THR A 10 7.16 11.35 -8.33
CA THR A 10 6.05 10.62 -7.71
C THR A 10 6.06 9.15 -8.10
N THR A 11 6.31 8.80 -9.37
CA THR A 11 6.43 7.39 -9.78
C THR A 11 7.60 6.69 -9.08
N PHE A 12 8.75 7.35 -8.95
CA PHE A 12 9.90 6.78 -8.24
C PHE A 12 9.62 6.60 -6.75
N ALA A 13 8.97 7.57 -6.12
CA ALA A 13 8.56 7.48 -4.71
C ALA A 13 7.57 6.33 -4.47
N ILE A 14 6.62 6.12 -5.39
CA ILE A 14 5.68 4.99 -5.32
C ILE A 14 6.41 3.66 -5.45
N LEU A 15 7.31 3.53 -6.43
CA LEU A 15 8.10 2.30 -6.61
C LEU A 15 8.88 1.92 -5.34
N LEU A 16 9.43 2.89 -4.63
CA LEU A 16 10.20 2.63 -3.41
C LEU A 16 9.35 2.02 -2.28
N HIS A 17 8.06 2.34 -2.18
CA HIS A 17 7.19 1.75 -1.15
C HIS A 17 6.43 0.51 -1.64
N GLU A 18 6.19 0.37 -2.94
CA GLU A 18 5.52 -0.80 -3.53
C GLU A 18 6.44 -2.03 -3.56
N ILE A 19 7.75 -1.87 -3.83
CA ILE A 19 8.68 -3.02 -3.86
C ILE A 19 8.70 -3.77 -2.52
N PRO A 20 8.87 -3.12 -1.35
CA PRO A 20 8.76 -3.80 -0.07
C PRO A 20 7.39 -4.41 0.19
N HIS A 21 6.31 -3.72 -0.21
CA HIS A 21 4.94 -4.17 -0.01
C HIS A 21 4.68 -5.48 -0.75
N GLU A 22 5.02 -5.53 -2.04
CA GLU A 22 4.86 -6.69 -2.92
C GLU A 22 5.72 -7.89 -2.48
N VAL A 23 6.93 -7.63 -1.95
CA VAL A 23 7.77 -8.69 -1.36
C VAL A 23 7.14 -9.25 -0.08
N GLY A 24 6.48 -8.41 0.71
CA GLY A 24 5.70 -8.83 1.89
C GLY A 24 4.53 -9.72 1.50
N ASP A 25 3.72 -9.30 0.53
CA ASP A 25 2.59 -10.07 0.02
C ASP A 25 3.02 -11.43 -0.54
N PHE A 26 4.14 -11.46 -1.28
CA PHE A 26 4.73 -12.71 -1.77
C PHE A 26 5.13 -13.64 -0.60
N ALA A 27 5.70 -13.12 0.48
CA ALA A 27 6.03 -13.91 1.67
C ALA A 27 4.78 -14.46 2.38
N ILE A 28 3.68 -13.70 2.40
CA ILE A 28 2.40 -14.14 2.95
C ILE A 28 1.83 -15.29 2.10
N LEU A 29 1.86 -15.20 0.78
CA LEU A 29 1.38 -16.26 -0.12
C LEU A 29 2.16 -17.57 0.05
N LEU A 30 3.49 -17.47 0.19
CA LEU A 30 4.33 -18.64 0.49
C LEU A 30 3.97 -19.28 1.84
N ARG A 31 3.70 -18.47 2.88
CA ARG A 31 3.24 -18.96 4.19
C ARG A 31 1.85 -19.60 4.12
N ALA A 32 0.98 -19.12 3.23
CA ALA A 32 -0.34 -19.70 2.98
C ALA A 32 -0.28 -21.04 2.20
N GLY A 33 0.91 -21.52 1.83
CA GLY A 33 1.12 -22.82 1.19
C GLY A 33 1.19 -22.80 -0.33
N PHE A 34 1.26 -21.62 -0.96
CA PHE A 34 1.44 -21.51 -2.40
C PHE A 34 2.89 -21.82 -2.80
N ASP A 35 3.07 -22.47 -3.95
CA ASP A 35 4.38 -22.60 -4.57
C ASP A 35 4.85 -21.26 -5.15
N ARG A 36 6.17 -21.12 -5.37
CA ARG A 36 6.79 -19.86 -5.80
C ARG A 36 6.22 -19.33 -7.11
N TRP A 37 5.85 -20.23 -8.03
CA TRP A 37 5.34 -19.83 -9.34
C TRP A 37 3.88 -19.40 -9.24
N SER A 38 3.07 -20.13 -8.50
CA SER A 38 1.68 -19.73 -8.23
C SER A 38 1.59 -18.41 -7.49
N ALA A 39 2.41 -18.21 -6.44
CA ALA A 39 2.48 -16.94 -5.72
C ALA A 39 2.86 -15.77 -6.65
N ALA A 40 3.86 -15.96 -7.52
CA ALA A 40 4.27 -14.93 -8.50
C ALA A 40 3.17 -14.64 -9.53
N CYS A 41 2.46 -15.66 -10.02
CA CYS A 41 1.34 -15.48 -10.95
C CYS A 41 0.16 -14.74 -10.31
N MET A 42 -0.15 -15.03 -9.05
CA MET A 42 -1.21 -14.33 -8.32
C MET A 42 -0.86 -12.86 -8.12
N GLN A 43 0.40 -12.59 -7.75
CA GLN A 43 0.89 -11.22 -7.58
C GLN A 43 0.93 -10.42 -8.89
N LEU A 44 1.28 -11.08 -10.00
CA LEU A 44 1.20 -10.44 -11.32
C LEU A 44 -0.26 -10.14 -11.71
N SER A 45 -1.19 -11.03 -11.36
CA SER A 45 -2.61 -10.85 -11.65
C SER A 45 -3.20 -9.68 -10.86
N THR A 46 -2.85 -9.52 -9.59
CA THR A 46 -3.25 -8.36 -8.78
C THR A 46 -2.63 -7.07 -9.29
N ALA A 47 -1.35 -7.08 -9.68
CA ALA A 47 -0.70 -5.91 -10.28
C ALA A 47 -1.40 -5.45 -11.57
N LEU A 48 -1.88 -6.37 -12.42
CA LEU A 48 -2.66 -6.04 -13.61
C LEU A 48 -3.97 -5.31 -13.28
N VAL A 49 -4.65 -5.67 -12.19
CA VAL A 49 -5.84 -4.94 -11.73
C VAL A 49 -5.49 -3.49 -11.37
N GLY A 50 -4.34 -3.27 -10.73
CA GLY A 50 -3.82 -1.93 -10.44
C GLY A 50 -3.58 -1.11 -11.71
N VAL A 51 -2.96 -1.71 -12.74
CA VAL A 51 -2.74 -1.06 -14.05
C VAL A 51 -4.05 -0.72 -14.73
N LEU A 52 -5.04 -1.63 -14.72
CA LEU A 52 -6.37 -1.38 -15.28
C LEU A 52 -7.08 -0.25 -14.53
N GLY A 53 -6.98 -0.21 -13.20
CA GLY A 53 -7.52 0.87 -12.37
C GLY A 53 -6.91 2.23 -12.70
N ALA A 54 -5.58 2.29 -12.88
CA ALA A 54 -4.88 3.51 -13.28
C ALA A 54 -5.31 3.98 -14.68
N CYS A 55 -5.41 3.07 -15.65
CA CYS A 55 -5.89 3.36 -16.99
C CYS A 55 -7.34 3.89 -16.97
N PHE A 56 -8.22 3.24 -16.20
CA PHE A 56 -9.59 3.68 -16.00
C PHE A 56 -9.66 5.07 -15.38
N ALA A 57 -8.87 5.35 -14.34
CA ALA A 57 -8.82 6.65 -13.68
C ALA A 57 -8.39 7.78 -14.64
N LEU A 58 -7.41 7.52 -15.51
CA LEU A 58 -6.97 8.47 -16.53
C LEU A 58 -8.05 8.71 -17.61
N CYS A 59 -8.73 7.66 -18.06
CA CYS A 59 -9.81 7.76 -19.05
C CYS A 59 -11.07 8.44 -18.49
N ALA A 60 -11.39 8.22 -17.21
CA ALA A 60 -12.54 8.79 -16.53
C ALA A 60 -12.30 10.23 -16.04
N GLN A 61 -11.10 10.79 -16.25
CA GLN A 61 -10.74 12.12 -15.77
C GLN A 61 -11.49 13.21 -16.56
N SER A 62 -12.52 13.79 -15.94
CA SER A 62 -13.27 14.93 -16.48
C SER A 62 -12.92 16.22 -15.73
N PRO A 63 -12.72 17.37 -16.40
CA PRO A 63 -12.30 18.64 -15.78
C PRO A 63 -13.19 19.16 -14.64
N LYS A 64 -14.43 18.67 -14.52
CA LYS A 64 -15.39 19.06 -13.46
C LYS A 64 -15.65 17.97 -12.42
N GLY A 65 -15.11 16.77 -12.59
CA GLY A 65 -15.44 15.59 -11.78
C GLY A 65 -14.30 15.05 -10.91
N THR A 66 -13.07 15.55 -11.07
CA THR A 66 -11.89 14.99 -10.42
C THR A 66 -11.93 15.11 -8.90
N GLU A 67 -12.36 16.25 -8.34
CA GLU A 67 -12.43 16.43 -6.88
C GLU A 67 -13.45 15.49 -6.22
N ASN A 68 -14.58 15.24 -6.88
CA ASN A 68 -15.63 14.37 -6.34
C ASN A 68 -15.20 12.89 -6.36
N ALA A 69 -14.44 12.46 -7.37
CA ALA A 69 -13.94 11.09 -7.44
C ALA A 69 -12.95 10.78 -6.31
N THR A 70 -12.00 11.69 -6.04
CA THR A 70 -11.03 11.53 -4.93
C THR A 70 -11.71 11.51 -3.56
N ALA A 71 -12.80 12.24 -3.38
CA ALA A 71 -13.55 12.28 -2.12
C ALA A 71 -14.16 10.91 -1.73
N TRP A 72 -14.44 10.04 -2.69
CA TRP A 72 -14.96 8.69 -2.43
C TRP A 72 -13.88 7.61 -2.49
N ILE A 73 -12.94 7.73 -3.43
CA ILE A 73 -11.90 6.71 -3.64
C ILE A 73 -10.93 6.67 -2.45
N LEU A 74 -10.49 7.83 -1.93
CA LEU A 74 -9.53 7.89 -0.82
C LEU A 74 -10.07 7.23 0.47
N PRO A 75 -11.28 7.55 0.98
CA PRO A 75 -11.81 6.87 2.16
C PRO A 75 -12.10 5.38 1.91
N PHE A 76 -12.53 5.02 0.70
CA PHE A 76 -12.74 3.60 0.35
C PHE A 76 -11.43 2.80 0.41
N THR A 77 -10.36 3.29 -0.25
CA THR A 77 -9.05 2.62 -0.27
C THR A 77 -8.39 2.60 1.10
N SER A 78 -8.43 3.72 1.84
CA SER A 78 -7.86 3.77 3.21
C SER A 78 -8.63 2.86 4.18
N GLY A 79 -9.95 2.76 4.07
CA GLY A 79 -10.75 1.79 4.83
C GLY A 79 -10.38 0.34 4.49
N GLY A 80 -10.11 0.04 3.22
CA GLY A 80 -9.60 -1.26 2.79
C GLY A 80 -8.26 -1.62 3.43
N PHE A 81 -7.29 -0.69 3.43
CA PHE A 81 -6.00 -0.92 4.10
C PHE A 81 -6.15 -1.08 5.62
N LEU A 82 -7.04 -0.31 6.25
CA LEU A 82 -7.34 -0.46 7.67
C LEU A 82 -7.92 -1.86 7.97
N TYR A 83 -8.84 -2.35 7.13
CA TYR A 83 -9.41 -3.69 7.27
C TYR A 83 -8.34 -4.78 7.15
N ILE A 84 -7.49 -4.70 6.12
CA ILE A 84 -6.39 -5.66 5.92
C ILE A 84 -5.45 -5.65 7.13
N ALA A 85 -5.06 -4.47 7.63
CA ALA A 85 -4.22 -4.36 8.81
C ALA A 85 -4.88 -4.98 10.06
N MET A 86 -6.18 -4.73 10.27
CA MET A 86 -6.91 -5.28 11.42
C MET A 86 -7.13 -6.79 11.36
N VAL A 87 -7.33 -7.36 10.17
CA VAL A 87 -7.65 -8.79 10.03
C VAL A 87 -6.41 -9.65 9.82
N ASN A 88 -5.37 -9.13 9.18
CA ASN A 88 -4.17 -9.92 8.86
C ASN A 88 -3.00 -9.63 9.78
N VAL A 89 -2.84 -8.40 10.27
CA VAL A 89 -1.64 -8.00 11.02
C VAL A 89 -1.90 -7.97 12.53
N VAL A 90 -3.02 -7.37 12.98
CA VAL A 90 -3.33 -7.27 14.41
C VAL A 90 -3.42 -8.63 15.12
N PRO A 91 -4.02 -9.71 14.55
CA PRO A 91 -4.06 -11.01 15.23
C PRO A 91 -2.66 -11.57 15.49
N ASP A 92 -1.76 -11.49 14.51
CA ASP A 92 -0.37 -11.94 14.63
C ASP A 92 0.38 -11.14 15.72
N LEU A 93 0.10 -9.85 15.87
CA LEU A 93 0.68 -9.05 16.97
C LEU A 93 0.11 -9.43 18.35
N LEU A 94 -1.13 -9.89 18.42
CA LEU A 94 -1.80 -10.26 19.67
C LEU A 94 -1.41 -11.66 20.17
N GLU A 95 -0.89 -12.52 19.31
CA GLU A 95 -0.34 -13.82 19.72
C GLU A 95 1.00 -13.69 20.46
N GLU A 96 1.68 -12.54 20.37
CA GLU A 96 2.93 -12.31 21.10
C GLU A 96 2.72 -12.15 22.61
N SER A 97 3.36 -13.03 23.37
CA SER A 97 3.19 -13.13 24.82
C SER A 97 4.14 -12.24 25.63
N SER A 98 5.20 -11.75 25.00
CA SER A 98 6.23 -10.96 25.69
C SER A 98 5.96 -9.45 25.58
N LEU A 99 5.72 -8.82 26.73
CA LEU A 99 5.41 -7.38 26.81
C LEU A 99 6.49 -6.50 26.14
N TRP A 100 7.75 -6.91 26.19
CA TRP A 100 8.85 -6.19 25.55
C TRP A 100 8.74 -6.20 24.02
N GLN A 101 8.38 -7.33 23.41
CA GLN A 101 8.19 -7.42 21.97
C GLN A 101 6.94 -6.65 21.54
N SER A 102 5.84 -6.73 22.31
CA SER A 102 4.64 -5.92 22.04
C SER A 102 4.96 -4.42 22.05
N LEU A 103 5.76 -3.94 23.01
CA LEU A 103 6.21 -2.55 23.04
C LEU A 103 7.08 -2.18 21.83
N LEU A 104 8.00 -3.08 21.42
CA LEU A 104 8.81 -2.89 20.21
C LEU A 104 7.96 -2.82 18.94
N HIS A 105 6.97 -3.69 18.78
CA HIS A 105 6.05 -3.67 17.65
C HIS A 105 5.26 -2.36 17.57
N VAL A 106 4.73 -1.89 18.69
CA VAL A 106 4.03 -0.59 18.77
C VAL A 106 4.97 0.55 18.40
N LEU A 107 6.20 0.55 18.92
CA LEU A 107 7.20 1.57 18.59
C LEU A 107 7.60 1.53 17.11
N LEU A 108 7.71 0.34 16.51
CA LEU A 108 7.98 0.17 15.08
C LEU A 108 6.82 0.67 14.22
N ILE A 109 5.56 0.47 14.63
CA ILE A 109 4.39 1.04 13.93
C ILE A 109 4.45 2.57 13.96
N PHE A 110 4.70 3.19 15.12
CA PHE A 110 4.85 4.64 15.22
C PHE A 110 6.06 5.15 14.42
N CYS A 111 7.17 4.40 14.41
CA CYS A 111 8.34 4.72 13.60
C CYS A 111 8.00 4.70 12.10
N GLY A 112 7.32 3.67 11.61
CA GLY A 112 6.86 3.60 10.23
C GLY A 112 5.93 4.76 9.85
N MET A 113 5.01 5.12 10.75
CA MET A 113 4.13 6.28 10.56
C MET A 113 4.91 7.59 10.49
N ALA A 114 5.93 7.76 11.35
CA ALA A 114 6.80 8.93 11.33
C ALA A 114 7.62 9.01 10.04
N VAL A 115 8.16 7.89 9.54
CA VAL A 115 8.88 7.84 8.25
C VAL A 115 7.97 8.27 7.10
N MET A 116 6.73 7.77 7.06
CA MET A 116 5.76 8.15 6.02
C MET A 116 5.38 9.63 6.12
N ALA A 117 5.22 10.16 7.34
CA ALA A 117 4.93 11.59 7.55
C ALA A 117 6.10 12.48 7.09
N VAL A 118 7.35 12.09 7.38
CA VAL A 118 8.55 12.81 6.92
C VAL A 118 8.67 12.76 5.40
N LEU A 119 8.43 11.60 4.79
CA LEU A 119 8.43 11.48 3.32
C LEU A 119 7.37 12.38 2.68
N SER A 120 6.15 12.43 3.22
CA SER A 120 5.11 13.35 2.71
C SER A 120 5.57 14.79 2.83
N ALA A 121 6.10 15.20 3.98
CA ALA A 121 6.58 16.57 4.20
C ALA A 121 7.78 16.98 3.33
N ILE A 122 8.54 16.03 2.77
CA ILE A 122 9.63 16.29 1.82
C ILE A 122 9.10 16.39 0.37
N VAL A 123 8.01 15.67 0.07
CA VAL A 123 7.43 15.60 -1.28
C VAL A 123 6.44 16.74 -1.56
N ASP A 124 5.72 17.21 -0.52
CA ASP A 124 4.83 18.37 -0.55
C ASP A 124 5.59 19.72 -0.48
#